data_AF-A0A0W1L4R6-F1
#
_entry.id   AF-A0A0W1L4R6-F1
#
_cell.length_a   1.000
_cell.length_b   1.000
_cell.length_c   1.000
_cell.angle_alpha   90.00
_cell.angle_beta   90.00
_cell.angle_gamma   90.00
#
_symmetry.space_group_name_H-M   'P 1'
#
loop_
_entity.id
_entity.type
_entity.pdbx_description
1 polymer ?
#
loop_
_entity_poly.entity_id
_entity_poly.type
_entity_poly.pdbx_seq_one_letter_code
_entity_poly.pdbx_strand_id
1 'polypeptide(L)'
;MSAIADFKKRRLAAKAKRKTVAETGEKLVDTLKGLADEAKETTALKLLAQLLGCDESKAIETAQQYVDQNIHFFDVTMSVDPAAPDEDKTAVANVTLDEKGNIENIDVSNVEDATDELNHSIDSASTAAGEIKTAADQASDAASDLAYQADDINAANSDLKDTVEELKKPSAAQKSSDSKKATEQKNSSKK
;
A
#
# COMPACT_ATOMS: atom_id res chain seq x y z
N MET A 1 60.89 71.46 36.17
CA MET A 1 60.83 70.32 35.23
C MET A 1 60.00 70.75 34.02
N SER A 2 60.52 70.61 32.79
CA SER A 2 60.04 71.38 31.63
C SER A 2 58.80 70.77 30.95
N ALA A 3 57.77 71.60 30.71
CA ALA A 3 56.51 71.22 30.05
C ALA A 3 56.69 70.57 28.66
N ILE A 4 57.82 70.82 28.01
CA ILE A 4 58.19 70.21 26.71
C ILE A 4 58.46 68.71 26.88
N ALA A 5 59.06 68.29 28.00
CA ALA A 5 59.28 66.88 28.30
C ALA A 5 57.96 66.15 28.52
N ASP A 6 57.00 66.79 29.20
CA ASP A 6 55.68 66.23 29.46
C ASP A 6 54.82 66.13 28.19
N PHE A 7 54.95 67.07 27.27
CA PHE A 7 54.29 67.01 25.96
C PHE A 7 54.82 65.85 25.11
N LYS A 8 56.15 65.67 25.08
CA LYS A 8 56.78 64.54 24.36
C LYS A 8 56.34 63.19 24.96
N LYS A 9 56.26 63.09 26.29
CA LYS A 9 55.80 61.89 27.01
C LYS A 9 54.32 61.58 26.72
N ARG A 10 53.45 62.60 26.73
CA ARG A 10 52.03 62.45 26.36
C ARG A 10 51.84 62.02 24.91
N ARG A 11 52.62 62.56 23.97
CA ARG A 11 52.53 62.21 22.54
C ARG A 11 52.97 60.76 22.28
N LEU A 12 54.02 60.30 22.97
CA LEU A 12 54.47 58.91 22.88
C LEU A 12 53.45 57.95 23.50
N ALA A 13 52.88 58.28 24.66
CA ALA A 13 51.82 57.48 25.28
C ALA A 13 50.55 57.40 24.41
N ALA A 14 50.15 58.50 23.75
CA ALA A 14 49.02 58.51 22.82
C ALA A 14 49.29 57.65 21.56
N LYS A 15 50.51 57.68 21.03
CA LYS A 15 50.91 56.81 19.90
C LYS A 15 50.93 55.33 20.30
N ALA A 16 51.44 55.01 21.49
CA ALA A 16 51.42 53.65 22.02
C ALA A 16 49.99 53.13 22.19
N LYS A 17 49.08 53.94 22.77
CA LYS A 17 47.66 53.59 22.90
C LYS A 17 46.97 53.36 21.56
N ARG A 18 47.26 54.18 20.54
CA ARG A 18 46.71 53.98 19.19
C ARG A 18 47.22 52.70 18.55
N LYS A 19 48.50 52.37 18.75
CA LYS A 19 49.10 51.12 18.25
C LYS A 19 48.48 49.89 18.93
N THR A 20 48.30 49.92 20.24
CA THR A 20 47.66 48.82 20.98
C THR A 20 46.20 48.66 20.57
N VAL A 21 45.47 49.75 20.31
CA VAL A 21 44.07 49.69 19.84
C VAL A 21 44.00 49.12 18.42
N ALA A 22 44.94 49.47 17.54
CA ALA A 22 45.02 48.91 16.18
C ALA A 22 45.34 47.40 16.21
N GLU A 23 46.35 46.97 16.97
CA GLU A 23 46.71 45.56 17.13
C GLU A 23 45.58 44.74 17.79
N THR A 24 44.82 45.34 18.72
CA THR A 24 43.63 44.68 19.31
C THR A 24 42.48 44.59 18.31
N GLY A 25 42.31 45.62 17.47
CA GLY A 25 41.31 45.64 16.40
C GLY A 25 41.59 44.59 15.32
N GLU A 26 42.84 44.44 14.88
CA GLU A 26 43.25 43.40 13.93
C GLU A 26 43.00 42.00 14.51
N LYS A 27 43.41 41.74 15.76
CA LYS A 27 43.13 40.46 16.44
C LYS A 27 41.64 40.14 16.55
N LEU A 28 40.80 41.14 16.81
CA LEU A 28 39.34 40.98 16.87
C LEU A 28 38.75 40.67 15.49
N VAL A 29 39.24 41.31 14.43
CA VAL A 29 38.81 41.02 13.06
C VAL A 29 39.20 39.60 12.65
N ASP A 30 40.40 39.16 13.00
CA ASP A 30 40.85 37.79 12.70
C ASP A 30 40.06 36.73 13.47
N THR A 31 39.71 36.99 14.74
CA THR A 31 38.83 36.08 15.51
C THR A 31 37.41 36.04 14.96
N LEU A 32 36.84 37.19 14.56
CA LEU A 32 35.51 37.23 13.95
C LEU A 32 35.47 36.55 12.58
N LYS A 33 36.55 36.63 11.80
CA LYS A 33 36.68 35.86 10.54
C LYS A 33 36.74 34.36 10.81
N GLY A 34 37.57 33.93 11.76
CA GLY A 34 37.64 32.51 12.14
C GLY A 34 36.29 31.95 12.57
N LEU A 35 35.54 32.69 13.40
CA LEU A 35 34.18 32.32 13.82
C LEU A 35 33.17 32.31 12.66
N ALA A 36 33.31 33.23 11.71
CA ALA A 36 32.44 33.27 10.52
C ALA A 36 32.72 32.10 9.57
N ASP A 37 33.98 31.67 9.45
CA ASP A 37 34.37 30.53 8.63
C ASP A 37 33.95 29.21 9.31
N GLU A 38 34.10 29.08 10.63
CA GLU A 38 33.55 27.96 11.42
C GLU A 38 32.00 27.89 11.33
N ALA A 39 31.33 29.04 11.34
CA ALA A 39 29.87 29.10 11.13
C ALA A 39 29.45 28.66 9.71
N LYS A 40 30.26 28.95 8.68
CA LYS A 40 30.00 28.46 7.31
C LYS A 40 30.21 26.95 7.22
N GLU A 41 31.24 26.41 7.86
CA GLU A 41 31.52 24.98 7.88
C GLU A 41 30.39 24.20 8.57
N THR A 42 29.89 24.68 9.71
CA THR A 42 28.74 24.07 10.39
C THR A 42 27.45 24.17 9.57
N THR A 43 27.26 25.25 8.81
CA THR A 43 26.11 25.40 7.90
C THR A 43 26.22 24.46 6.70
N ALA A 44 27.41 24.32 6.11
CA ALA A 44 27.65 23.39 5.01
C ALA A 44 27.42 21.94 5.45
N LEU A 45 27.87 21.58 6.65
CA LEU A 45 27.70 20.24 7.22
C LEU A 45 26.22 19.93 7.50
N LYS A 46 25.44 20.93 7.96
CA LYS A 46 23.99 20.84 8.08
C LYS A 46 23.28 20.62 6.75
N LEU A 47 23.66 21.37 5.73
CA LEU A 47 23.08 21.22 4.38
C LEU A 47 23.42 19.86 3.78
N LEU A 48 24.64 19.37 3.99
CA LEU A 48 25.06 18.03 3.60
C LEU A 48 24.19 16.96 4.30
N ALA A 49 24.04 17.05 5.62
CA ALA A 49 23.21 16.13 6.39
C ALA A 49 21.75 16.09 5.89
N GLN A 50 21.18 17.27 5.60
CA GLN A 50 19.84 17.41 5.01
C GLN A 50 19.75 16.80 3.61
N LEU A 51 20.75 17.00 2.76
CA LEU A 51 20.80 16.45 1.41
C LEU A 51 20.86 14.92 1.44
N LEU A 52 21.62 14.35 2.37
CA LEU A 52 21.82 12.91 2.52
C LEU A 52 20.73 12.23 3.38
N GLY A 53 19.86 13.00 4.04
CA GLY A 53 18.81 12.48 4.91
C GLY A 53 19.32 11.81 6.19
N CYS A 54 20.48 12.21 6.70
CA CYS A 54 21.11 11.63 7.89
C CYS A 54 21.43 12.67 8.97
N ASP A 55 21.87 12.21 10.15
CA ASP A 55 22.28 13.09 11.24
C ASP A 55 23.58 13.84 10.92
N GLU A 56 23.72 15.10 11.38
CA GLU A 56 24.93 15.92 11.18
C GLU A 56 26.22 15.18 11.57
N SER A 57 26.19 14.43 12.68
CA SER A 57 27.35 13.68 13.17
C SER A 57 27.81 12.55 12.23
N LYS A 58 26.96 12.12 11.30
CA LYS A 58 27.23 11.02 10.35
C LYS A 58 27.32 11.50 8.89
N ALA A 59 27.02 12.76 8.61
CA ALA A 59 26.93 13.28 7.25
C ALA A 59 28.20 13.07 6.41
N ILE A 60 29.38 13.27 7.00
CA ILE A 60 30.66 13.07 6.30
C ILE A 60 30.95 11.58 6.05
N GLU A 61 30.66 10.71 7.02
CA GLU A 61 30.83 9.26 6.88
C GLU A 61 29.90 8.71 5.80
N THR A 62 28.63 9.12 5.82
CA THR A 62 27.63 8.76 4.81
C THR A 62 28.00 9.30 3.42
N ALA A 63 28.49 10.54 3.33
CA ALA A 63 28.96 11.11 2.07
C ALA A 63 30.13 10.31 1.49
N GLN A 64 31.12 9.96 2.32
CA GLN A 64 32.27 9.18 1.89
C GLN A 64 31.86 7.78 1.43
N GLN A 65 30.96 7.13 2.17
CA GLN A 65 30.40 5.84 1.77
C GLN A 65 29.72 5.92 0.39
N TYR A 66 28.95 6.98 0.12
CA TYR A 66 28.32 7.18 -1.19
C TYR A 66 29.33 7.42 -2.31
N VAL A 67 30.42 8.14 -2.04
CA VAL A 67 31.53 8.29 -3.00
C VAL A 67 32.24 6.96 -3.25
N ASP A 68 32.53 6.20 -2.18
CA ASP A 68 33.24 4.92 -2.26
C ASP A 68 32.39 3.83 -2.94
N GLN A 69 31.07 3.89 -2.78
CA GLN A 69 30.09 3.01 -3.43
C GLN A 69 29.68 3.50 -4.83
N ASN A 70 30.26 4.62 -5.31
CA ASN A 70 29.91 5.26 -6.59
C ASN A 70 28.40 5.51 -6.76
N ILE A 71 27.74 5.92 -5.68
CA ILE A 71 26.29 6.19 -5.64
C ILE A 71 26.05 7.62 -6.16
N HIS A 72 25.35 7.73 -7.28
CA HIS A 72 25.00 9.02 -7.89
C HIS A 72 23.80 9.66 -7.17
N PHE A 73 24.05 10.64 -6.30
CA PHE A 73 23.00 11.39 -5.59
C PHE A 73 22.09 12.23 -6.50
N PHE A 74 22.57 12.55 -7.70
CA PHE A 74 21.80 13.18 -8.77
C PHE A 74 21.17 12.17 -9.71
N ASP A 75 20.94 10.94 -9.27
CA ASP A 75 19.83 10.17 -9.79
C ASP A 75 18.52 10.70 -9.16
N VAL A 76 18.24 11.98 -9.47
CA VAL A 76 16.91 12.55 -9.31
C VAL A 76 16.04 11.78 -10.28
N THR A 77 15.47 10.65 -9.84
CA THR A 77 14.09 10.20 -10.15
C THR A 77 13.53 10.62 -11.52
N MET A 78 14.35 10.51 -12.56
CA MET A 78 14.01 10.16 -13.92
C MET A 78 14.80 8.88 -14.10
N SER A 79 14.17 7.77 -13.73
CA SER A 79 14.67 6.41 -13.80
C SER A 79 15.33 6.15 -15.17
N VAL A 80 16.65 6.31 -15.25
CA VAL A 80 17.47 5.97 -16.42
C VAL A 80 18.70 5.24 -15.89
N ASP A 81 18.51 3.98 -15.52
CA ASP A 81 19.61 3.04 -15.28
C ASP A 81 20.01 2.40 -16.62
N PRO A 82 21.25 2.59 -17.10
CA PRO A 82 21.68 2.05 -18.38
C PRO A 82 22.11 0.56 -18.24
N ALA A 83 21.13 -0.35 -18.39
CA ALA A 83 21.25 -1.78 -18.80
C ALA A 83 22.19 -2.70 -17.96
N ALA A 84 21.79 -3.87 -17.43
CA ALA A 84 21.13 -5.04 -18.03
C ALA A 84 20.81 -6.12 -16.92
N PRO A 85 20.14 -7.29 -17.16
CA PRO A 85 19.66 -7.84 -18.43
C PRO A 85 18.17 -8.26 -18.52
N ASP A 86 17.38 -8.30 -17.44
CA ASP A 86 16.08 -8.99 -17.47
C ASP A 86 14.91 -8.09 -17.00
N GLU A 87 14.56 -7.15 -17.89
CA GLU A 87 13.34 -6.32 -17.89
C GLU A 87 13.31 -5.13 -16.93
N ASP A 88 13.78 -3.98 -17.42
CA ASP A 88 13.28 -2.68 -16.97
C ASP A 88 12.32 -2.12 -18.03
N LYS A 89 11.01 -2.23 -17.78
CA LYS A 89 9.91 -1.83 -18.69
C LYS A 89 9.58 -0.34 -18.60
N THR A 90 10.58 0.54 -18.40
CA THR A 90 10.34 1.98 -18.59
C THR A 90 10.32 2.26 -20.09
N ALA A 91 9.22 2.84 -20.60
CA ALA A 91 9.07 3.19 -22.00
C ALA A 91 10.06 4.31 -22.40
N VAL A 92 11.30 3.93 -22.69
CA VAL A 92 12.30 4.83 -23.28
C VAL A 92 12.02 4.89 -24.77
N ALA A 93 11.64 6.07 -25.28
CA ALA A 93 11.57 6.31 -26.71
C ALA A 93 12.98 6.62 -27.21
N ASN A 94 13.55 5.76 -28.07
CA ASN A 94 14.86 6.04 -28.65
C ASN A 94 14.70 7.09 -29.73
N VAL A 95 15.29 8.27 -29.53
CA VAL A 95 15.25 9.38 -30.49
C VAL A 95 16.57 9.41 -31.25
N THR A 96 16.54 9.25 -32.56
CA THR A 96 17.69 9.52 -33.43
C THR A 96 17.63 10.95 -33.95
N LEU A 97 18.79 11.63 -33.91
CA LEU A 97 18.95 13.00 -34.38
C LEU A 97 19.76 13.02 -35.68
N ASP A 98 19.44 13.94 -36.58
CA ASP A 98 20.21 14.22 -37.79
C ASP A 98 21.52 14.99 -37.48
N GLU A 99 22.38 15.17 -38.49
CA GLU A 99 23.65 15.90 -38.38
C GLU A 99 23.51 17.38 -37.95
N LYS A 100 22.28 17.92 -37.98
CA LYS A 100 21.95 19.29 -37.57
C LYS A 100 21.30 19.34 -36.18
N GLY A 101 21.16 18.19 -35.52
CA GLY A 101 20.53 18.06 -34.20
C GLY A 101 19.01 18.08 -34.21
N ASN A 102 18.36 17.90 -35.36
CA ASN A 102 16.91 17.75 -35.44
C ASN A 102 16.51 16.29 -35.26
N ILE A 103 15.29 16.03 -34.77
CA ILE A 103 14.76 14.68 -34.66
C ILE A 103 14.52 14.07 -36.05
N GLU A 104 15.16 12.94 -36.32
CA GLU A 104 15.02 12.18 -37.55
C GLU A 104 14.02 11.03 -37.39
N ASN A 105 14.09 10.29 -36.28
CA ASN A 105 13.18 9.20 -35.98
C ASN A 105 12.99 9.04 -34.46
N ILE A 106 11.80 8.58 -34.06
CA ILE A 106 11.49 8.22 -32.69
C ILE A 106 11.02 6.77 -32.71
N ASP A 107 11.79 5.88 -32.10
CA ASP A 107 11.43 4.49 -31.91
C ASP A 107 10.45 4.36 -30.75
N VAL A 108 9.23 3.92 -31.08
CA VAL A 108 8.11 3.73 -30.16
C VAL A 108 7.68 2.26 -30.09
N SER A 109 8.48 1.33 -30.59
CA SER A 109 8.19 -0.12 -30.58
C SER A 109 7.81 -0.62 -29.19
N ASN A 110 8.50 -0.17 -28.13
CA ASN A 110 8.18 -0.49 -26.74
C ASN A 110 6.75 -0.08 -26.33
N VAL A 111 6.19 0.99 -26.93
CA VAL A 111 4.82 1.45 -26.67
C VAL A 111 3.82 0.59 -27.43
N GLU A 112 4.16 0.17 -28.65
CA GLU A 112 3.34 -0.76 -29.45
C GLU A 112 3.22 -2.12 -28.75
N ASP A 113 4.35 -2.68 -28.30
CA ASP A 113 4.39 -3.95 -27.56
C ASP A 113 3.60 -3.88 -26.24
N ALA A 114 3.74 -2.79 -25.49
CA ALA A 114 2.97 -2.57 -24.26
C ALA A 114 1.46 -2.43 -24.54
N THR A 115 1.09 -1.86 -25.69
CA THR A 115 -0.31 -1.73 -26.10
C THR A 115 -0.90 -3.10 -26.46
N ASP A 116 -0.15 -3.95 -27.16
CA ASP A 116 -0.58 -5.31 -27.50
C ASP A 116 -0.68 -6.21 -26.26
N GLU A 117 0.28 -6.13 -25.33
CA GLU A 117 0.24 -6.85 -24.04
C GLU A 117 -0.98 -6.41 -23.21
N LEU A 118 -1.28 -5.11 -23.18
CA LEU A 118 -2.47 -4.56 -22.52
C LEU A 118 -3.77 -5.05 -23.17
N ASN A 119 -3.87 -5.03 -24.50
CA ASN A 119 -5.04 -5.53 -25.22
C ASN A 119 -5.30 -7.02 -24.92
N HIS A 120 -4.25 -7.83 -24.91
CA HIS A 120 -4.36 -9.24 -24.55
C HIS A 120 -4.84 -9.45 -23.10
N SER A 121 -4.37 -8.61 -22.17
CA SER A 121 -4.83 -8.62 -20.78
C SER A 121 -6.31 -8.25 -20.66
N ILE A 122 -6.76 -7.25 -21.42
CA ILE A 122 -8.16 -6.82 -21.48
C ILE A 122 -9.05 -7.95 -22.01
N ASP A 123 -8.64 -8.62 -23.09
CA ASP A 123 -9.39 -9.74 -23.67
C ASP A 123 -9.50 -10.93 -22.70
N SER A 124 -8.40 -11.23 -22.00
CA SER A 124 -8.37 -12.28 -20.97
C SER A 124 -9.30 -11.94 -19.80
N ALA A 125 -9.26 -10.69 -19.32
CA ALA A 125 -10.13 -10.21 -18.25
C ALA A 125 -11.61 -10.23 -18.66
N SER A 126 -11.91 -9.85 -19.90
CA SER A 126 -13.26 -9.90 -20.48
C SER A 126 -13.79 -11.33 -20.55
N THR A 127 -12.95 -12.27 -20.98
CA THR A 127 -13.29 -13.71 -21.01
C THR A 127 -13.59 -14.23 -19.61
N ALA A 128 -12.70 -13.95 -18.64
CA ALA A 128 -12.91 -14.34 -17.24
C ALA A 128 -14.21 -13.75 -16.65
N ALA A 129 -14.53 -12.50 -16.98
CA ALA A 129 -15.79 -11.89 -16.56
C ALA A 129 -17.02 -12.60 -17.15
N GLY A 130 -16.95 -13.04 -18.41
CA GLY A 130 -17.99 -13.83 -19.06
C GLY A 130 -18.19 -15.21 -18.42
N GLU A 131 -17.10 -15.88 -18.07
CA GLU A 131 -17.13 -17.16 -17.35
C GLU A 131 -17.72 -17.02 -15.94
N ILE A 132 -17.32 -15.99 -15.19
CA ILE A 132 -17.88 -15.67 -13.86
C ILE A 132 -19.39 -15.43 -13.95
N LYS A 133 -19.84 -14.66 -14.95
CA LYS A 133 -21.26 -14.44 -15.18
C LYS A 133 -22.01 -15.75 -15.42
N THR A 134 -21.47 -16.60 -16.29
CA THR A 134 -22.08 -17.91 -16.60
C THR A 134 -22.17 -18.79 -15.35
N ALA A 135 -21.10 -18.84 -14.55
CA ALA A 135 -21.09 -19.57 -13.28
C ALA A 135 -22.10 -19.02 -12.27
N ALA A 136 -22.26 -17.69 -12.21
CA ALA A 136 -23.25 -17.05 -11.36
C ALA A 136 -24.69 -17.37 -11.79
N ASP A 137 -24.97 -17.34 -13.10
CA ASP A 137 -26.28 -17.72 -13.66
C ASP A 137 -26.60 -19.20 -13.32
N GLN A 138 -25.63 -20.11 -13.53
CA GLN A 138 -25.78 -21.52 -13.17
C GLN A 138 -26.00 -21.75 -11.66
N ALA A 139 -25.29 -20.99 -10.82
CA ALA A 139 -25.48 -21.06 -9.38
C ALA A 139 -26.86 -20.55 -8.95
N SER A 140 -27.39 -19.52 -9.62
CA SER A 140 -28.74 -18.99 -9.40
C SER A 140 -29.81 -20.00 -9.79
N ASP A 141 -29.64 -20.68 -10.93
CA ASP A 141 -30.56 -21.73 -11.37
C ASP A 141 -30.56 -22.91 -10.38
N ALA A 142 -29.37 -23.37 -9.98
CA ALA A 142 -29.24 -24.45 -8.99
C ALA A 142 -29.85 -24.06 -7.62
N ALA A 143 -29.70 -22.80 -7.19
CA ALA A 143 -30.33 -22.32 -5.97
C ALA A 143 -31.86 -22.31 -6.07
N SER A 144 -32.40 -21.98 -7.26
CA SER A 144 -33.84 -22.02 -7.52
C SER A 144 -34.39 -23.45 -7.50
N ASP A 145 -33.67 -24.40 -8.12
CA ASP A 145 -34.02 -25.82 -8.08
C ASP A 145 -34.01 -26.38 -6.65
N LEU A 146 -33.00 -26.01 -5.85
CA LEU A 146 -32.93 -26.38 -4.44
C LEU A 146 -34.08 -25.81 -3.62
N ALA A 147 -34.53 -24.58 -3.92
CA ALA A 147 -35.68 -23.98 -3.24
C ALA A 147 -36.97 -24.77 -3.53
N TYR A 148 -37.21 -25.14 -4.79
CA TYR A 148 -38.36 -26.00 -5.15
C TYR A 148 -38.29 -27.36 -4.47
N GLN A 149 -37.13 -28.02 -4.46
CA GLN A 149 -36.98 -29.29 -3.75
C GLN A 149 -37.22 -29.16 -2.24
N ALA A 150 -36.81 -28.06 -1.62
CA ALA A 150 -37.05 -27.82 -0.21
C ALA A 150 -38.55 -27.68 0.09
N ASP A 151 -39.31 -27.00 -0.78
CA ASP A 151 -40.76 -26.89 -0.67
C ASP A 151 -41.46 -28.25 -0.79
N ASP A 152 -41.07 -29.08 -1.76
CA ASP A 152 -41.59 -30.44 -1.93
C ASP A 152 -41.30 -31.33 -0.71
N ILE A 153 -40.08 -31.24 -0.16
CA ILE A 153 -39.71 -31.96 1.06
C ILE A 153 -40.58 -31.50 2.24
N ASN A 154 -40.80 -30.20 2.38
CA ASN A 154 -41.64 -29.66 3.45
C ASN A 154 -43.08 -30.15 3.34
N ALA A 155 -43.64 -30.18 2.12
CA ALA A 155 -44.97 -30.71 1.86
C ALA A 155 -45.07 -32.20 2.23
N ALA A 156 -44.13 -33.02 1.74
CA ALA A 156 -44.10 -34.45 2.07
C ALA A 156 -43.93 -34.71 3.57
N ASN A 157 -43.15 -33.89 4.27
CA ASN A 157 -42.95 -34.01 5.71
C ASN A 157 -44.23 -33.64 6.50
N SER A 158 -45.01 -32.68 6.00
CA SER A 158 -46.34 -32.38 6.54
C SER A 158 -47.29 -33.57 6.39
N ASP A 159 -47.37 -34.17 5.20
CA ASP A 159 -48.21 -35.33 4.95
C ASP A 159 -47.83 -36.54 5.81
N LEU A 160 -46.52 -36.76 6.00
CA LEU A 160 -46.00 -37.80 6.88
C LEU A 160 -46.38 -37.56 8.35
N LYS A 161 -46.34 -36.30 8.80
CA LYS A 161 -46.75 -35.95 10.15
C LYS A 161 -48.23 -36.25 10.37
N ASP A 162 -49.08 -35.87 9.42
CA ASP A 162 -50.52 -36.10 9.51
C ASP A 162 -50.86 -37.59 9.52
N THR A 163 -50.23 -38.38 8.65
CA THR A 163 -50.39 -39.85 8.63
C THR A 163 -49.91 -40.51 9.92
N VAL A 164 -48.81 -40.04 10.52
CA VAL A 164 -48.35 -40.53 11.83
C VAL A 164 -49.34 -40.17 12.95
N GLU A 165 -49.93 -38.98 12.92
CA GLU A 165 -50.97 -38.60 13.87
C GLU A 165 -52.24 -39.46 13.72
N GLU A 166 -52.63 -39.83 12.50
CA GLU A 166 -53.73 -40.77 12.27
C GLU A 166 -53.43 -42.17 12.76
N LEU A 167 -52.22 -42.69 12.54
CA LEU A 167 -51.80 -44.00 13.05
C LEU A 167 -51.74 -44.05 14.59
N LYS A 168 -51.48 -42.92 15.24
CA LYS A 168 -51.49 -42.81 16.71
C LYS A 168 -52.90 -42.74 17.30
N LYS A 169 -53.93 -42.43 16.52
CA LYS A 169 -55.31 -42.52 17.01
C LYS A 169 -55.60 -44.00 17.29
N PRO A 170 -56.08 -44.37 18.49
CA PRO A 170 -56.39 -45.76 18.79
C PRO A 170 -57.41 -46.25 17.76
N SER A 171 -57.05 -47.30 17.02
CA SER A 171 -57.91 -47.95 16.04
C SER A 171 -59.29 -48.13 16.65
N ALA A 172 -60.25 -47.31 16.21
CA ALA A 172 -61.62 -47.40 16.67
C ALA A 172 -62.12 -48.76 16.22
N ALA A 173 -62.13 -49.70 17.17
CA ALA A 173 -62.58 -51.06 17.01
C ALA A 173 -63.79 -51.10 16.08
N GLN A 174 -63.71 -51.94 15.04
CA GLN A 174 -64.90 -52.38 14.32
C GLN A 174 -65.93 -52.75 15.38
N LYS A 175 -67.01 -51.96 15.48
CA LYS A 175 -68.19 -52.35 16.23
C LYS A 175 -68.82 -53.51 15.46
N SER A 176 -68.31 -54.72 15.72
CA SER A 176 -69.06 -55.95 15.50
C SER A 176 -70.35 -55.82 16.28
N SER A 177 -71.44 -55.68 15.55
CA SER A 177 -72.80 -55.67 16.09
C SER A 177 -73.15 -57.09 16.54
N ASP A 178 -72.67 -57.51 17.71
CA ASP A 178 -73.21 -58.68 18.40
C ASP A 178 -74.50 -58.30 19.14
N SER A 179 -75.62 -58.38 18.41
CA SER A 179 -76.96 -58.21 18.95
C SER A 179 -77.34 -59.39 19.86
N LYS A 180 -77.16 -59.17 21.17
CA LYS A 180 -77.95 -59.63 22.32
C LYS A 180 -79.07 -60.68 22.11
N LYS A 181 -78.89 -61.82 22.79
CA LYS A 181 -79.77 -62.51 23.77
C LYS A 181 -81.30 -62.54 23.56
N ALA A 182 -81.85 -63.76 23.50
CA ALA A 182 -82.90 -64.34 24.38
C ALA A 182 -83.15 -65.80 23.90
N THR A 183 -83.36 -66.82 24.72
CA THR A 183 -84.41 -66.94 25.75
C THR A 183 -84.11 -68.14 26.66
N GLU A 184 -84.45 -67.98 27.94
CA GLU A 184 -84.44 -69.01 28.98
C GLU A 184 -85.30 -70.24 28.60
N GLN A 185 -84.81 -71.45 28.85
CA GLN A 185 -85.61 -72.67 28.76
C GLN A 185 -85.92 -73.18 30.16
N LYS A 186 -87.08 -72.78 30.71
CA LYS A 186 -87.67 -73.37 31.93
C LYS A 186 -88.55 -74.57 31.56
N ASN A 187 -88.34 -75.66 32.28
CA ASN A 187 -89.12 -76.91 32.27
C ASN A 187 -90.64 -76.69 32.36
N SER A 188 -91.46 -77.52 31.69
CA SER A 188 -92.40 -78.48 32.34
C SER A 188 -93.48 -79.05 31.40
N SER A 189 -93.70 -80.36 31.54
CA SER A 189 -94.99 -81.07 31.56
C SER A 189 -95.94 -81.17 30.35
N LYS A 190 -96.05 -82.42 29.88
CA LYS A 190 -97.26 -83.23 29.61
C LYS A 190 -98.34 -82.70 28.66
N LYS A 191 -98.54 -83.44 27.57
CA LYS A 191 -99.77 -84.21 27.35
C LYS A 191 -99.51 -85.44 26.49
#